data_AF-A0A238YDZ4-F1
#
_entry.id   AF-A0A238YDZ4-F1
#
_cell.length_a   1.000
_cell.length_b   1.000
_cell.length_c   1.000
_cell.angle_alpha   90.00
_cell.angle_beta   90.00
_cell.angle_gamma   90.00
#
_symmetry.space_group_name_H-M   'P 1'
#
loop_
_entity.id
_entity.type
_entity.pdbx_description
1 polymer ?
#
loop_
_entity_poly.entity_id
_entity_poly.type
_entity_poly.pdbx_seq_one_letter_code
_entity_poly.pdbx_strand_id
1 'polypeptide(L)'
;MTKKRGDDGIDDSHIVEAQDLVQCGRLRNRIRDQTQHAHLLLKTLASLEQRGATPARSKTIKTWYERVTNAHAVDSGTTLKSIQKHLSDLHKLGFLQRTNRNRGESGGRYDEYDLDLAPEIVLDSSDEIETERDR
;
A
#
# COMPACT_ATOMS: atom_id res chain seq x y z
N MET A 1 -29.83 50.10 6.86
CA MET A 1 -28.91 49.68 5.79
C MET A 1 -27.75 48.87 6.39
N THR A 2 -27.90 47.53 6.35
CA THR A 2 -26.93 46.52 5.86
C THR A 2 -25.41 46.64 6.11
N LYS A 3 -24.92 45.64 6.86
CA LYS A 3 -23.66 44.85 6.78
C LYS A 3 -22.30 45.52 7.07
N LYS A 4 -21.60 44.97 8.07
CA LYS A 4 -20.49 44.01 7.89
C LYS A 4 -20.00 43.52 9.26
N ARG A 5 -20.32 42.27 9.61
CA ARG A 5 -19.47 41.47 10.51
C ARG A 5 -18.62 40.61 9.59
N GLY A 6 -17.33 40.94 9.51
CA GLY A 6 -16.32 40.05 8.96
C GLY A 6 -16.13 38.96 9.99
N ASP A 7 -16.82 37.85 9.78
CA ASP A 7 -16.56 36.60 10.46
C ASP A 7 -15.40 35.94 9.70
N ASP A 8 -14.18 36.36 10.06
CA ASP A 8 -12.94 35.72 9.61
C ASP A 8 -12.54 34.70 10.67
N GLY A 9 -13.44 33.73 10.88
CA GLY A 9 -13.13 32.51 11.61
C GLY A 9 -12.68 31.49 10.58
N ILE A 10 -11.41 31.52 10.18
CA ILE A 10 -10.80 30.33 9.57
C ILE A 10 -10.73 29.31 10.70
N ASP A 11 -11.76 28.49 10.77
CA ASP A 11 -11.85 27.37 11.68
C ASP A 11 -10.69 26.42 11.40
N ASP A 12 -9.75 26.29 12.35
CA ASP A 12 -8.58 25.41 12.28
C ASP A 12 -8.94 23.95 11.93
N SER A 13 -10.21 23.53 12.09
CA SER A 13 -10.68 22.19 11.69
C SER A 13 -10.71 21.99 10.17
N HIS A 14 -10.93 23.05 9.38
CA HIS A 14 -10.90 22.94 7.91
C HIS A 14 -9.47 22.78 7.36
N ILE A 15 -8.45 23.26 8.08
CA ILE A 15 -7.04 23.08 7.66
C ILE A 15 -6.64 21.61 7.79
N VAL A 16 -7.13 20.92 8.84
CA VAL A 16 -6.84 19.51 9.08
C VAL A 16 -7.49 18.62 8.01
N GLU A 17 -8.77 18.84 7.69
CA GLU A 17 -9.46 18.07 6.65
C GLU A 17 -8.87 18.32 5.25
N ALA A 18 -8.54 19.57 4.92
CA ALA A 18 -7.90 19.90 3.65
C ALA A 18 -6.50 19.27 3.53
N GLN A 19 -5.73 19.22 4.62
CA GLN A 19 -4.40 18.62 4.63
C GLN A 19 -4.46 17.09 4.49
N ASP A 20 -5.40 16.43 5.17
CA ASP A 20 -5.63 14.98 5.05
C ASP A 20 -6.03 14.60 3.63
N LEU A 21 -7.01 15.30 3.03
CA LEU A 21 -7.44 15.06 1.65
C LEU A 21 -6.29 15.24 0.63
N VAL A 22 -5.43 16.24 0.83
CA VAL A 22 -4.26 16.46 -0.05
C VAL A 22 -3.23 15.34 0.13
N GLN A 23 -2.98 14.89 1.35
CA GLN A 23 -2.05 13.79 1.62
C GLN A 23 -2.57 12.46 1.05
N CYS A 24 -3.85 12.16 1.27
CA CYS A 24 -4.55 11.02 0.68
C CYS A 24 -4.51 11.07 -0.85
N GLY A 25 -4.78 12.23 -1.45
CA GLY A 25 -4.68 12.42 -2.90
C GLY A 25 -3.27 12.17 -3.46
N ARG A 26 -2.24 12.67 -2.78
CA ARG A 26 -0.83 12.41 -3.16
C ARG A 26 -0.46 10.94 -3.01
N LEU A 27 -0.93 10.28 -1.95
CA LEU A 27 -0.71 8.86 -1.74
C LEU A 27 -1.36 8.03 -2.85
N ARG A 28 -2.61 8.34 -3.20
CA ARG A 28 -3.35 7.69 -4.29
C ARG A 28 -2.63 7.82 -5.62
N ASN A 29 -2.13 9.01 -5.95
CA ASN A 29 -1.35 9.22 -7.18
C ASN A 29 -0.08 8.37 -7.19
N ARG A 30 0.67 8.35 -6.07
CA ARG A 30 1.88 7.53 -5.95
C ARG A 30 1.60 6.04 -6.09
N ILE A 31 0.46 5.56 -5.59
CA ILE A 31 0.00 4.18 -5.83
C ILE A 31 -0.27 3.99 -7.32
N ARG A 32 -1.03 4.87 -7.98
CA ARG A 32 -1.33 4.77 -9.42
C ARG A 32 -0.08 4.73 -10.31
N ASP A 33 0.97 5.47 -9.96
CA ASP A 33 2.25 5.50 -10.70
C ASP A 33 3.08 4.20 -10.59
N GLN A 34 2.66 3.21 -9.78
CA GLN A 34 3.38 1.95 -9.64
C GLN A 34 3.18 1.02 -10.84
N THR A 35 4.06 0.02 -10.98
CA THR A 35 3.90 -1.03 -11.99
C THR A 35 2.81 -2.02 -11.60
N GLN A 36 2.24 -2.76 -12.56
CA GLN A 36 1.19 -3.76 -12.30
C GLN A 36 1.58 -4.76 -11.19
N HIS A 37 2.82 -5.27 -11.20
CA HIS A 37 3.30 -6.18 -10.15
C HIS A 37 3.41 -5.51 -8.79
N ALA A 38 3.76 -4.21 -8.74
CA ALA A 38 3.77 -3.44 -7.51
C ALA A 38 2.35 -3.17 -6.98
N HIS A 39 1.37 -2.87 -7.85
CA HIS A 39 -0.05 -2.78 -7.47
C HIS A 39 -0.55 -4.08 -6.86
N LEU A 40 -0.30 -5.21 -7.52
CA LEU A 40 -0.74 -6.52 -7.05
C LEU A 40 -0.08 -6.90 -5.72
N LEU A 41 1.18 -6.51 -5.50
CA LEU A 41 1.86 -6.68 -4.21
C LEU A 41 1.25 -5.80 -3.11
N LEU A 42 0.93 -4.54 -3.41
CA LEU A 42 0.24 -3.64 -2.47
C LEU A 42 -1.16 -4.18 -2.12
N LYS A 43 -1.95 -4.62 -3.11
CA LYS A 43 -3.26 -5.28 -2.90
C LYS A 43 -3.12 -6.54 -2.05
N THR A 44 -2.08 -7.33 -2.29
CA THR A 44 -1.77 -8.53 -1.49
C THR A 44 -1.49 -8.19 -0.03
N LEU A 45 -0.67 -7.17 0.22
CA LEU A 45 -0.31 -6.76 1.58
C LEU A 45 -1.48 -6.12 2.32
N ALA A 46 -2.26 -5.26 1.67
CA ALA A 46 -3.49 -4.70 2.24
C ALA A 46 -4.53 -5.79 2.57
N SER A 47 -4.61 -6.84 1.74
CA SER A 47 -5.47 -8.00 2.02
C SER A 47 -4.97 -8.85 3.20
N LEU A 48 -3.65 -8.93 3.40
CA LEU A 48 -3.06 -9.63 4.54
C LEU A 48 -3.25 -8.84 5.84
N GLU A 49 -3.08 -7.52 5.79
CA GLU A 49 -3.22 -6.64 6.95
C GLU A 49 -4.65 -6.61 7.48
N GLN A 50 -5.66 -6.51 6.61
CA GLN A 50 -7.07 -6.62 7.01
C GLN A 50 -7.40 -7.95 7.73
N ARG A 51 -6.58 -8.98 7.50
CA ARG A 51 -6.73 -10.31 8.13
C ARG A 51 -5.86 -10.46 9.37
N GLY A 52 -5.14 -9.41 9.79
CA GLY A 52 -4.16 -9.47 10.87
C GLY A 52 -2.97 -10.39 10.58
N ALA A 53 -2.63 -10.58 9.30
CA ALA A 53 -1.59 -11.50 8.85
C ALA A 53 -0.27 -10.81 8.45
N THR A 54 -0.15 -9.50 8.70
CA THR A 54 1.10 -8.75 8.64
C THR A 54 1.58 -8.40 10.07
N PRO A 55 2.90 -8.25 10.31
CA PRO A 55 3.99 -8.30 9.34
C PRO A 55 4.25 -9.72 8.79
N ALA A 56 4.54 -9.83 7.49
CA ALA A 56 4.66 -11.11 6.78
C ALA A 56 6.03 -11.27 6.11
N ARG A 57 6.53 -12.51 6.03
CA ARG A 57 7.78 -12.84 5.31
C ARG A 57 7.56 -12.81 3.80
N SER A 58 8.62 -12.50 3.02
CA SER A 58 8.55 -12.51 1.55
C SER A 58 8.03 -13.81 0.94
N LYS A 59 8.29 -14.96 1.58
CA LYS A 59 7.75 -16.26 1.13
C LYS A 59 6.22 -16.32 1.28
N THR A 60 5.70 -15.91 2.43
CA THR A 60 4.26 -15.82 2.68
C THR A 60 3.62 -14.86 1.69
N ILE A 61 4.21 -13.67 1.52
CA ILE A 61 3.72 -12.65 0.59
C ILE A 61 3.69 -13.21 -0.84
N LYS A 62 4.74 -13.91 -1.30
CA LYS A 62 4.76 -14.55 -2.62
C LYS A 62 3.59 -15.52 -2.82
N THR A 63 3.31 -16.38 -1.84
CA THR A 63 2.21 -17.35 -1.93
C THR A 63 0.85 -16.66 -2.07
N TRP A 64 0.64 -15.56 -1.35
CA TRP A 64 -0.59 -14.78 -1.48
C TRP A 64 -0.66 -13.99 -2.77
N TYR A 65 0.47 -13.40 -3.17
CA TYR A 65 0.61 -12.70 -4.43
C TYR A 65 0.29 -13.59 -5.62
N GLU A 66 0.76 -14.84 -5.64
CA GLU A 66 0.45 -15.82 -6.69
C GLU A 66 -1.06 -16.09 -6.80
N ARG A 67 -1.78 -16.09 -5.67
CA ARG A 67 -3.24 -16.23 -5.66
C ARG A 67 -3.92 -15.00 -6.24
N VAL A 68 -3.45 -13.80 -5.90
CA VAL A 68 -3.98 -12.54 -6.43
C VAL A 68 -3.71 -12.45 -7.94
N THR A 69 -2.49 -12.69 -8.41
CA THR A 69 -2.18 -12.71 -9.85
C THR A 69 -3.03 -13.71 -10.62
N ASN A 70 -3.26 -14.90 -10.06
CA ASN A 70 -4.09 -15.92 -10.69
C ASN A 70 -5.56 -15.47 -10.82
N ALA A 71 -6.11 -14.85 -9.77
CA ALA A 71 -7.47 -14.30 -9.80
C ALA A 71 -7.62 -13.16 -10.83
N HIS A 72 -6.55 -12.43 -11.11
CA HIS A 72 -6.52 -11.33 -12.08
C HIS A 72 -6.06 -11.76 -13.48
N ALA A 73 -5.88 -13.07 -13.74
CA ALA A 73 -5.32 -13.60 -14.99
C ALA A 73 -3.98 -12.96 -15.41
N VAL A 74 -3.20 -12.49 -14.43
CA VAL A 74 -1.85 -11.94 -14.63
C VAL A 74 -0.83 -13.05 -14.45
N ASP A 75 0.16 -13.12 -15.33
CA ASP A 75 1.23 -14.09 -15.20
C ASP A 75 2.03 -13.86 -13.91
N SER A 76 2.07 -14.89 -13.07
CA SER A 76 2.73 -14.83 -11.77
C SER A 76 4.22 -15.18 -11.86
N GLY A 77 4.80 -15.39 -13.05
CA GLY A 77 6.16 -15.91 -13.35
C GLY A 77 7.34 -15.15 -12.73
N THR A 78 7.03 -14.26 -11.80
CA THR A 78 7.89 -13.58 -10.85
C THR A 78 8.52 -14.56 -9.86
N THR A 79 9.85 -14.64 -9.87
CA THR A 79 10.61 -15.43 -8.89
C THR A 79 10.55 -14.81 -7.48
N LEU A 80 10.88 -15.58 -6.44
CA LEU A 80 10.98 -15.05 -5.07
C LEU A 80 11.97 -13.87 -4.97
N LYS A 81 13.09 -13.90 -5.72
CA LYS A 81 14.03 -12.78 -5.76
C LYS A 81 13.40 -11.52 -6.34
N SER A 82 12.57 -11.66 -7.37
CA SER A 82 11.88 -10.52 -7.97
C SER A 82 10.85 -9.93 -7.00
N ILE A 83 10.09 -10.78 -6.29
CA ILE A 83 9.21 -10.33 -5.20
C ILE A 83 10.01 -9.57 -4.13
N GLN A 84 11.14 -10.11 -3.67
CA GLN A 84 12.00 -9.43 -2.69
C GLN A 84 12.53 -8.09 -3.19
N LYS A 85 12.86 -7.98 -4.48
CA LYS A 85 13.25 -6.71 -5.11
C LYS A 85 12.09 -5.72 -5.06
N HIS A 86 10.89 -6.11 -5.51
CA HIS A 86 9.71 -5.23 -5.45
C HIS A 86 9.38 -4.79 -4.04
N LEU A 87 9.42 -5.69 -3.04
CA LEU A 87 9.22 -5.36 -1.64
C LEU A 87 10.26 -4.36 -1.12
N SER A 88 11.52 -4.52 -1.53
CA SER A 88 12.58 -3.58 -1.17
C SER A 88 12.36 -2.21 -1.82
N ASP A 89 11.90 -2.17 -3.06
CA ASP A 89 11.61 -0.92 -3.76
C ASP A 89 10.38 -0.22 -3.18
N LEU A 90 9.30 -0.95 -2.87
CA LEU A 90 8.11 -0.44 -2.19
C LEU A 90 8.43 0.10 -0.78
N HIS A 91 9.32 -0.57 -0.03
CA HIS A 91 9.82 -0.07 1.25
C HIS A 91 10.60 1.24 1.09
N LYS A 92 11.50 1.35 0.10
CA LYS A 92 12.24 2.61 -0.17
C LYS A 92 11.31 3.76 -0.56
N LEU A 93 10.20 3.43 -1.23
CA LEU A 93 9.15 4.40 -1.54
C LEU A 93 8.28 4.71 -0.31
N GLY A 94 8.49 4.11 0.85
CA GLY A 94 7.72 4.38 2.05
C GLY A 94 6.27 3.88 1.98
N PHE A 95 6.01 2.86 1.16
CA PHE A 95 4.72 2.16 1.19
C PHE A 95 4.70 1.04 2.22
N LEU A 96 5.88 0.53 2.60
CA LEU A 96 6.04 -0.63 3.47
C LEU A 96 7.02 -0.33 4.60
N GLN A 97 6.71 -0.86 5.78
CA GLN A 97 7.68 -1.02 6.85
C GLN A 97 8.40 -2.36 6.72
N ARG A 98 9.72 -2.37 6.91
CA ARG A 98 10.54 -3.58 6.89
C ARG A 98 11.15 -3.82 8.26
N THR A 99 10.79 -4.95 8.87
CA THR A 99 11.38 -5.39 10.13
C THR A 99 12.35 -6.54 9.88
N ASN A 100 13.59 -6.36 10.31
CA ASN A 100 14.58 -7.43 10.24
C ASN A 100 14.48 -8.33 11.48
N ARG A 101 14.26 -9.63 11.27
CA ARG A 101 14.24 -10.63 12.34
C ARG A 101 15.50 -11.48 12.27
N ASN A 102 16.11 -11.66 13.43
CA ASN A 102 17.22 -12.59 13.63
C ASN A 102 16.82 -13.62 14.69
N ARG A 103 16.81 -14.90 14.34
CA ARG A 103 16.52 -15.99 15.29
C ARG A 103 17.77 -16.69 15.83
N GLY A 104 18.95 -16.08 15.70
CA GLY A 104 20.21 -16.64 16.21
C GLY A 104 20.76 -17.79 15.35
N GLU A 105 21.72 -18.52 15.91
CA GLU A 105 22.65 -19.42 15.21
C GLU A 105 21.97 -20.53 14.39
N SER A 106 20.76 -20.96 14.76
CA SER A 106 20.00 -22.00 14.03
C SER A 106 18.83 -21.47 13.19
N GLY A 107 18.44 -20.20 13.36
CA GLY A 107 17.16 -19.67 12.84
C GLY A 107 17.27 -18.74 11.63
N GLY A 108 18.47 -18.26 11.32
CA GLY A 108 18.75 -17.37 10.18
C GLY A 108 18.16 -15.96 10.32
N ARG A 109 18.54 -15.11 9.37
CA ARG A 109 18.05 -13.72 9.23
C ARG A 109 16.99 -13.68 8.13
N TYR A 110 15.86 -13.07 8.42
CA TYR A 110 14.80 -12.85 7.44
C TYR A 110 14.14 -11.49 7.65
N ASP A 111 13.51 -10.99 6.59
CA ASP A 111 12.76 -9.74 6.63
C ASP A 111 11.27 -10.04 6.64
N GLU A 112 10.56 -9.26 7.46
CA GLU A 112 9.11 -9.18 7.49
C GLU A 112 8.69 -7.79 6.99
N TYR A 113 7.55 -7.75 6.32
CA TYR A 113 7.02 -6.53 5.70
C TYR A 113 5.61 -6.28 6.22
N ASP A 114 5.31 -5.03 6.48
CA ASP A 114 4.02 -4.50 6.90
C ASP A 114 3.65 -3.32 6.01
N LEU A 115 2.36 -3.02 5.85
CA LEU A 115 1.92 -1.86 5.08
C LEU A 115 2.12 -0.61 5.94
N ASP A 116 2.67 0.45 5.34
CA ASP A 116 2.82 1.75 6.02
C ASP A 116 1.63 2.70 5.77
N LEU A 117 0.56 2.17 5.19
CA LEU A 117 -0.57 2.90 4.65
C LEU A 117 -1.86 2.28 5.17
N ALA A 118 -2.95 3.06 5.19
CA ALA A 118 -4.25 2.47 5.48
C ALA A 118 -4.62 1.46 4.38
N PRO A 119 -4.97 0.20 4.72
CA PRO A 119 -5.24 -0.84 3.73
C PRO A 119 -6.44 -0.51 2.85
N GLU A 120 -7.42 0.23 3.37
CA GLU A 120 -8.58 0.72 2.63
C GLU A 120 -8.20 1.60 1.44
N ILE A 121 -7.26 2.54 1.61
CA ILE A 121 -6.81 3.45 0.55
C ILE A 121 -6.15 2.66 -0.59
N VAL A 122 -5.37 1.63 -0.24
CA VAL A 122 -4.68 0.80 -1.22
C VAL A 122 -5.66 -0.02 -2.05
N LEU A 123 -6.71 -0.56 -1.42
CA LEU A 123 -7.72 -1.37 -2.09
C LEU A 123 -8.63 -0.52 -2.97
N ASP A 124 -9.08 0.64 -2.47
CA ASP A 124 -9.85 1.62 -3.26
C ASP A 124 -9.08 2.06 -4.51
N SER A 125 -7.79 2.39 -4.34
CA SER A 125 -6.93 2.76 -5.46
C SER A 125 -6.78 1.62 -6.47
N SER A 126 -6.70 0.38 -5.99
CA SER A 126 -6.53 -0.79 -6.86
C SER A 126 -7.80 -1.07 -7.66
N ASP A 127 -8.97 -0.95 -7.03
CA ASP A 127 -10.28 -1.15 -7.68
C ASP A 127 -10.54 -0.12 -8.78
N GLU A 128 -10.18 1.15 -8.55
CA GLU A 128 -10.29 2.18 -9.60
C GLU A 128 -9.39 1.87 -10.80
N ILE A 129 -8.16 1.43 -10.57
CA ILE A 129 -7.22 1.04 -11.64
C ILE A 129 -7.78 -0.15 -12.43
N GLU A 130 -8.37 -1.14 -11.76
CA GLU A 130 -8.98 -2.30 -12.41
C GLU A 130 -10.19 -1.90 -13.26
N THR A 131 -11.05 -1.03 -12.73
CA THR A 131 -12.24 -0.53 -13.44
C THR A 131 -11.88 0.32 -14.67
N GLU A 132 -10.76 1.03 -14.65
CA GLU A 132 -10.24 1.77 -15.82
C GLU A 132 -9.67 0.84 -16.91
N ARG A 133 -9.26 -0.40 -16.56
CA ARG A 133 -8.73 -1.39 -17.51
C ARG A 133 -9.83 -2.17 -18.25
N ASP A 134 -11.02 -2.28 -17.67
CA ASP A 134 -12.17 -2.99 -18.25
C ASP A 134 -13.02 -2.11 -19.19
N ARG A 135 -12.74 -0.79 -19.25
CA ARG A 135 -13.44 0.18 -20.12
C ARG A 135 -12.82 0.29 -21.52
#